data_AF-W7SS53-F1
#
_entry.id   AF-W7SS53-F1
#
_cell.length_a   1.000
_cell.length_b   1.000
_cell.length_c   1.000
_cell.angle_alpha   90.00
_cell.angle_beta   90.00
_cell.angle_gamma   90.00
#
_symmetry.space_group_name_H-M   'P 1'
#
loop_
_entity.id
_entity.type
_entity.pdbx_description
1 polymer ?
#
loop_
_entity_poly.entity_id
_entity_poly.type
_entity_poly.pdbx_seq_one_letter_code
_entity_poly.pdbx_strand_id
1 'polypeptide(L)'
;MTKLQRELLTSALKLVRPGGIVAYVVCSPHLRESIGVTTDFVRKGLAEAVDTRELFPGVPDLGDGPHVQLWPHRHGTDAMFCQVLRRPQEKSIQES
;
A
#
# COMPACT_ATOMS: atom_id res chain seq x y z
N MET A 1 -13.47 -10.01 4.42
CA MET A 1 -13.41 -8.67 3.81
C MET A 1 -12.48 -8.56 2.59
N THR A 2 -11.59 -9.53 2.38
CA THR A 2 -10.50 -9.46 1.39
C THR A 2 -10.91 -9.25 -0.06
N LYS A 3 -12.06 -9.77 -0.51
CA LYS A 3 -12.55 -9.57 -1.89
C LYS A 3 -12.82 -8.09 -2.16
N LEU A 4 -13.60 -7.45 -1.28
CA LEU A 4 -13.96 -6.04 -1.40
C LEU A 4 -12.72 -5.13 -1.34
N GLN A 5 -11.78 -5.39 -0.44
CA GLN A 5 -10.54 -4.59 -0.36
C GLN A 5 -9.73 -4.63 -1.66
N ARG A 6 -9.65 -5.80 -2.32
CA ARG A 6 -9.01 -5.91 -3.63
C ARG A 6 -9.77 -5.15 -4.72
N GLU A 7 -11.10 -5.22 -4.72
CA GLU A 7 -11.94 -4.50 -5.68
C GLU A 7 -11.81 -2.97 -5.53
N LEU A 8 -11.78 -2.47 -4.28
CA LEU A 8 -11.57 -1.06 -3.98
C LEU A 8 -10.17 -0.60 -4.39
N LEU A 9 -9.11 -1.35 -4.03
CA LEU A 9 -7.75 -1.01 -4.41
C LEU A 9 -7.54 -1.04 -5.93
N THR A 10 -8.14 -2.02 -6.63
CA THR A 10 -8.13 -2.08 -8.10
C THR A 10 -8.77 -0.84 -8.69
N SER A 11 -9.95 -0.45 -8.18
CA SER A 11 -10.65 0.74 -8.66
C SER A 11 -9.83 2.01 -8.43
N ALA A 12 -9.24 2.17 -7.24
CA ALA A 12 -8.38 3.32 -6.91
C ALA A 12 -7.18 3.43 -7.85
N LEU A 13 -6.47 2.32 -8.11
CA LEU A 13 -5.34 2.30 -9.04
C LEU A 13 -5.76 2.63 -10.48
N LYS A 14 -6.96 2.25 -10.92
CA LYS A 14 -7.47 2.62 -12.26
C LYS A 14 -7.80 4.11 -12.39
N LEU A 15 -8.19 4.75 -11.30
CA LEU A 15 -8.60 6.17 -11.28
C LEU A 15 -7.42 7.15 -11.25
N VAL A 16 -6.28 6.76 -10.68
CA VAL A 16 -5.08 7.60 -10.70
C VAL A 16 -4.35 7.49 -12.05
N ARG A 17 -3.74 8.58 -12.52
CA ARG A 17 -2.88 8.55 -13.72
C ARG A 17 -1.71 7.55 -13.58
N PRO A 18 -1.12 7.04 -14.68
CA PRO A 18 0.16 6.31 -14.60
C PRO A 18 1.22 7.10 -13.80
N GLY A 19 1.93 6.41 -12.91
CA GLY A 19 2.82 7.04 -11.92
C GLY A 19 2.12 7.73 -10.73
N GLY A 20 0.79 7.75 -10.71
CA GLY A 20 -0.01 8.27 -9.61
C GLY A 20 0.08 7.40 -8.36
N ILE A 21 -0.25 7.98 -7.21
CA ILE A 21 -0.08 7.37 -5.89
C ILE A 21 -1.44 7.03 -5.27
N VAL A 22 -1.52 5.86 -4.63
CA VAL A 22 -2.66 5.42 -3.81
C VAL A 22 -2.12 4.95 -2.46
N ALA A 23 -2.70 5.45 -1.37
CA ALA A 23 -2.45 4.93 -0.02
C ALA A 23 -3.52 3.90 0.35
N TYR A 24 -3.11 2.69 0.69
CA TYR A 24 -4.00 1.65 1.22
C TYR A 24 -3.86 1.62 2.75
N VAL A 25 -4.95 1.95 3.45
CA VAL A 25 -4.97 2.15 4.90
C VAL A 25 -6.11 1.36 5.53
N VAL A 26 -5.82 0.57 6.56
CA VAL A 26 -6.81 -0.24 7.28
C VAL A 26 -6.51 -0.30 8.78
N CYS A 27 -7.56 -0.37 9.61
CA CYS A 27 -7.44 -0.52 11.07
C CYS A 27 -7.36 -1.99 11.55
N SER A 28 -7.30 -2.94 10.61
CA SER A 28 -7.23 -4.36 10.92
C SER A 28 -5.77 -4.84 10.94
N PRO A 29 -5.30 -5.50 12.01
CA PRO A 29 -3.97 -6.12 12.04
C PRO A 29 -3.93 -7.46 11.29
N HIS A 30 -5.05 -7.95 10.74
CA HIS A 30 -5.08 -9.24 10.06
C HIS A 30 -4.32 -9.20 8.73
N LEU A 31 -3.26 -10.01 8.62
CA LEU A 31 -2.36 -10.09 7.45
C LEU A 31 -3.08 -10.21 6.11
N ARG A 32 -4.20 -10.95 6.08
CA ARG A 32 -5.00 -11.14 4.86
C ARG A 32 -5.61 -9.83 4.36
N GLU A 33 -5.88 -8.89 5.25
CA GLU A 33 -6.52 -7.60 4.99
C GLU A 33 -5.52 -6.45 4.89
N SER A 34 -4.25 -6.68 5.23
CA SER A 34 -3.16 -5.70 5.21
C SER A 34 -2.11 -6.04 4.14
N ILE A 35 -0.94 -6.53 4.56
CA ILE A 35 0.21 -6.82 3.70
C ILE A 35 -0.11 -7.83 2.59
N GLY A 36 -1.02 -8.78 2.86
CA GLY A 36 -1.43 -9.79 1.89
C GLY A 36 -2.19 -9.21 0.70
N VAL A 37 -2.89 -8.08 0.88
CA VAL A 37 -3.57 -7.38 -0.23
C VAL A 37 -2.53 -6.67 -1.10
N THR A 38 -1.67 -5.85 -0.50
CA THR A 38 -0.75 -4.99 -1.27
C THR A 38 0.38 -5.79 -1.92
N THR A 39 0.91 -6.81 -1.24
CA THR A 39 1.93 -7.70 -1.81
C THR A 39 1.43 -8.45 -3.05
N ASP A 40 0.16 -8.84 -3.10
CA ASP A 40 -0.44 -9.49 -4.27
C ASP A 40 -0.43 -8.56 -5.50
N PHE A 41 -0.75 -7.28 -5.32
CA PHE A 41 -0.73 -6.30 -6.40
C PHE A 41 0.69 -6.04 -6.90
N VAL A 42 1.65 -5.92 -5.97
CA VAL A 42 3.06 -5.70 -6.31
C VAL A 42 3.63 -6.90 -7.06
N ARG A 43 3.39 -8.14 -6.58
CA ARG A 43 3.84 -9.37 -7.25
C ARG A 43 3.25 -9.55 -8.64
N LYS A 44 2.00 -9.12 -8.85
CA LYS A 44 1.33 -9.15 -10.16
C LYS A 44 1.75 -8.01 -11.09
N GLY A 45 2.62 -7.11 -10.65
CA GLY A 45 3.02 -5.93 -11.42
C GLY A 45 1.90 -4.91 -11.64
N LEU A 46 0.85 -4.96 -10.81
CA LEU A 46 -0.28 -4.04 -10.88
C LEU A 46 -0.01 -2.72 -10.13
N ALA A 47 1.01 -2.71 -9.26
CA ALA A 47 1.46 -1.56 -8.50
C ALA A 47 2.94 -1.70 -8.13
N GLU A 48 3.59 -0.58 -7.88
CA GLU A 48 4.93 -0.53 -7.28
C GLU A 48 4.81 -0.11 -5.82
N ALA A 49 5.52 -0.78 -4.91
CA ALA A 49 5.56 -0.37 -3.51
C ALA A 49 6.45 0.87 -3.35
N VAL A 50 5.94 1.88 -2.66
CA VAL A 50 6.71 3.06 -2.22
C VAL A 50 7.02 2.88 -0.74
N ASP A 51 8.23 3.23 -0.30
CA ASP A 51 8.56 3.18 1.12
C ASP A 51 7.69 4.18 1.88
N THR A 52 6.75 3.63 2.64
CA THR A 52 5.73 4.39 3.35
C THR A 52 6.31 5.04 4.59
N ARG A 53 7.42 4.51 5.13
CA ARG A 53 8.03 4.99 6.37
C ARG A 53 8.51 6.44 6.25
N GLU A 54 8.92 6.85 5.05
CA GLU A 54 9.32 8.24 4.74
C GLU A 54 8.20 9.26 4.99
N LEU A 55 6.93 8.82 5.01
CA LEU A 55 5.77 9.67 5.25
C LEU A 55 5.34 9.74 6.72
N PHE A 56 6.05 9.05 7.62
CA PHE A 56 5.78 9.03 9.06
C PHE A 56 7.00 9.54 9.85
N PRO A 57 7.46 10.79 9.59
CA PRO A 57 8.62 11.34 10.27
C PRO A 57 8.36 11.43 11.78
N GLY A 58 9.35 11.04 12.57
CA GLY A 58 9.29 11.09 14.04
C GLY A 58 8.49 9.96 14.69
N VAL A 59 7.96 9.00 13.92
CA VAL A 59 7.34 7.79 14.47
C VAL A 59 8.40 6.68 14.54
N PRO A 60 8.77 6.20 15.73
CA PRO A 60 9.77 5.14 15.88
C PRO A 60 9.18 3.77 15.50
N ASP A 61 10.02 2.75 15.38
CA ASP A 61 9.64 1.33 15.35
C ASP A 61 8.57 0.92 14.31
N LEU A 62 8.58 1.57 13.15
CA LEU A 62 7.63 1.34 12.03
C LEU A 62 7.76 -0.04 11.34
N GLY A 63 8.83 -0.78 11.65
CA GLY A 63 9.16 -2.08 11.04
C GLY A 63 10.07 -1.98 9.81
N ASP A 64 10.32 -3.13 9.18
CA ASP A 64 11.31 -3.28 8.10
C ASP A 64 10.85 -2.69 6.75
N GLY A 65 9.58 -2.28 6.64
CA GLY A 65 9.05 -1.66 5.43
C GLY A 65 8.73 -2.67 4.31
N PRO A 66 8.32 -2.18 3.12
CA PRO A 66 8.07 -0.77 2.78
C PRO A 66 6.71 -0.25 3.28
N HIS A 67 5.93 -1.06 4.01
CA HIS A 67 4.70 -0.63 4.67
C HIS A 67 4.97 -0.18 6.11
N VAL A 68 3.97 0.46 6.71
CA VAL A 68 3.96 0.86 8.12
C VAL A 68 2.88 0.08 8.86
N GLN A 69 3.23 -0.42 10.05
CA GLN A 69 2.28 -0.94 11.02
C GLN A 69 2.36 -0.12 12.31
N LEU A 70 1.24 0.53 12.65
CA LEU A 70 1.09 1.28 13.89
C LEU A 70 0.42 0.42 14.97
N TRP A 71 0.82 0.66 16.22
CA TRP A 71 0.34 -0.08 17.39
C TRP A 71 0.04 0.87 18.54
N PRO A 72 -1.09 0.70 19.27
CA PRO A 72 -1.42 1.55 20.41
C PRO A 72 -0.35 1.60 21.49
N HIS A 73 0.19 0.43 21.85
CA HIS A 73 1.19 0.31 22.90
C HIS A 73 2.57 0.84 22.51
N ARG A 74 2.85 1.07 21.22
CA ARG A 74 4.14 1.61 20.77
C ARG A 74 4.04 3.08 20.38
N HIS A 75 2.96 3.46 19.72
CA HIS A 75 2.86 4.75 19.04
C HIS A 75 1.74 5.64 19.60
N GLY A 76 0.93 5.14 20.55
CA GLY A 76 -0.17 5.91 21.14
C GLY A 76 -1.33 6.19 20.17
N THR A 77 -1.45 5.42 19.09
CA THR A 77 -2.50 5.53 18.07
C THR A 77 -3.38 4.28 18.02
N ASP A 78 -4.44 4.27 17.21
CA ASP A 78 -5.09 3.00 16.85
C ASP A 78 -4.14 2.04 16.12
N ALA A 79 -4.48 0.75 16.11
CA ALA A 79 -3.75 -0.24 15.32
C ALA A 79 -4.07 -0.04 13.83
N MET A 80 -3.11 0.47 13.07
CA MET A 80 -3.32 0.87 11.67
C MET A 80 -2.21 0.32 10.78
N PHE A 81 -2.58 -0.18 9.61
CA PHE A 81 -1.66 -0.52 8.53
C PHE A 81 -1.72 0.55 7.44
N CYS A 82 -0.57 0.91 6.88
CA CYS A 82 -0.48 1.79 5.72
C CYS A 82 0.58 1.27 4.73
N GLN A 83 0.21 1.18 3.45
CA GLN A 83 1.16 1.00 2.34
C GLN A 83 0.81 1.97 1.22
N VAL A 84 1.79 2.75 0.80
CA VAL A 84 1.73 3.59 -0.38
C VAL A 84 2.13 2.80 -1.61
N LEU A 85 1.31 2.89 -2.65
CA LEU A 85 1.46 2.20 -3.91
C LEU A 85 1.49 3.22 -5.04
N ARG A 86 2.34 2.98 -6.03
CA ARG A 86 2.38 3.75 -7.27
C ARG A 86 1.78 2.93 -8.40
N ARG A 87 0.87 3.53 -9.17
CA ARG A 87 0.40 2.93 -10.42
C ARG A 87 1.59 2.83 -11.38
N PRO A 88 1.85 1.66 -11.99
CA PRO A 88 2.95 1.51 -12.94
C PRO A 88 2.82 2.49 -14.11
N GLN A 89 3.95 2.85 -14.70
CA GLN A 89 3.93 3.59 -15.97
C GLN A 89 3.28 2.72 -17.06
N GLU A 90 2.56 3.35 -17.99
CA GLU A 90 2.18 2.68 -19.21
C GLU A 90 3.46 2.42 -20.01
N LYS A 91 3.73 1.15 -20.33
CA LYS A 91 4.84 0.84 -21.23
C LYS A 91 4.50 1.43 -22.58
N SER A 92 5.24 2.47 -23.00
CA SER A 92 5.19 2.91 -24.39
C SER A 92 5.58 1.74 -25.26
N ILE A 93 4.64 1.24 -26.06
CA ILE A 93 4.94 0.28 -27.13
C ILE A 93 5.84 1.05 -28.10
N GLN A 94 7.15 0.84 -28.02
CA GLN A 94 8.05 1.24 -29.09
C GLN A 94 7.87 0.20 -30.20
N GLU A 95 7.07 0.55 -31.21
CA GLU A 95 7.03 -0.17 -32.48
C GLU A 95 8.46 -0.17 -33.07
N SER A 96 8.98 -1.39 -33.33
CA SER A 96 10.19 -1.62 -34.13
C SER A 96 9.80 -1.94 -35.56
#